data_AF-M1PC23-F1
#
_entry.id   AF-M1PC23-F1
#
_cell.length_a   1.000
_cell.length_b   1.000
_cell.length_c   1.000
_cell.angle_alpha   90.00
_cell.angle_beta   90.00
_cell.angle_gamma   90.00
#
_symmetry.space_group_name_H-M   'P 1'
#
loop_
_entity.id
_entity.type
_entity.pdbx_description
1 polymer ?
#
loop_
_entity_poly.entity_id
_entity_poly.type
_entity_poly.pdbx_seq_one_letter_code
_entity_poly.pdbx_strand_id
1 'polypeptide(L)'
;MAASWSLSHTLGAKEKTFYWRIDSRGNIFIKRKFRKDIFSRIDKISCNNLDRLQEFMQEREWKGLASNASKLYTGTEKNGIGKFMYSLRPEVPYAQLSSQLSAIFYHSEVWEWNRKKRGMKFLLLSGSWQEKTAQYYRNSLISERKLPEPENQDCFISDFFKNSLQQENELKKLQELKRLQEPLQKTIQEEPAQKIVQTKLSGS
;
A
#
# COMPACT_ATOMS: atom_id res chain seq x y z
N MET A 1 -4.26 -17.10 5.89
CA MET A 1 -4.05 -16.94 4.43
C MET A 1 -3.50 -15.54 4.18
N ALA A 2 -2.47 -15.40 3.33
CA ALA A 2 -2.02 -14.08 2.90
C ALA A 2 -3.14 -13.41 2.06
N ALA A 3 -3.45 -12.15 2.36
CA ALA A 3 -4.49 -11.43 1.62
C ALA A 3 -4.01 -11.16 0.18
N SER A 4 -4.76 -11.63 -0.81
CA SER A 4 -4.46 -11.43 -2.24
C SER A 4 -4.63 -9.97 -2.65
N TRP A 5 -3.90 -9.53 -3.66
CA TRP A 5 -4.06 -8.19 -4.22
C TRP A 5 -5.06 -8.23 -5.36
N SER A 6 -6.03 -7.32 -5.39
CA SER A 6 -6.93 -7.16 -6.53
C SER A 6 -6.48 -6.00 -7.42
N LEU A 7 -6.56 -6.19 -8.72
CA LEU A 7 -6.24 -5.20 -9.75
C LEU A 7 -7.39 -4.20 -9.94
N SER A 8 -7.08 -2.90 -10.07
CA SER A 8 -8.06 -1.86 -10.39
C SER A 8 -7.42 -0.70 -11.15
N HIS A 9 -8.26 0.15 -11.73
CA HIS A 9 -7.86 1.35 -12.48
C HIS A 9 -8.47 2.60 -11.85
N THR A 10 -7.72 3.70 -11.78
CA THR A 10 -8.28 4.98 -11.34
C THR A 10 -9.23 5.52 -12.40
N LEU A 11 -10.27 6.23 -11.98
CA LEU A 11 -11.19 6.91 -12.90
C LEU A 11 -10.50 8.07 -13.65
N GLY A 12 -11.06 8.45 -14.80
CA GLY A 12 -10.67 9.64 -15.55
C GLY A 12 -10.12 9.35 -16.95
N ALA A 13 -9.50 10.35 -17.58
CA ALA A 13 -9.01 10.21 -18.97
C ALA A 13 -7.70 9.42 -19.10
N LYS A 14 -6.86 9.46 -18.06
CA LYS A 14 -5.57 8.74 -18.00
C LYS A 14 -5.61 7.80 -16.82
N GLU A 15 -6.32 6.70 -17.01
CA GLU A 15 -6.46 5.67 -15.99
C GLU A 15 -5.09 5.13 -15.60
N LYS A 16 -4.90 4.92 -14.29
CA LYS A 16 -3.68 4.37 -13.73
C LYS A 16 -4.02 3.09 -13.01
N THR A 17 -3.30 2.03 -13.37
CA THR A 17 -3.38 0.75 -12.71
C THR A 17 -2.84 0.83 -11.29
N PHE A 18 -3.54 0.18 -10.36
CA PHE A 18 -3.09 -0.03 -8.99
C PHE A 18 -3.62 -1.35 -8.46
N TYR A 19 -2.98 -1.86 -7.42
CA TYR A 19 -3.44 -3.03 -6.71
C TYR A 19 -3.96 -2.61 -5.34
N TRP A 20 -4.97 -3.29 -4.84
CA TRP A 20 -5.54 -2.98 -3.55
C TRP A 20 -6.02 -4.23 -2.81
N ARG A 21 -6.19 -4.11 -1.50
CA ARG A 21 -6.82 -5.11 -0.65
C ARG A 21 -7.43 -4.45 0.58
N ILE A 22 -8.39 -5.12 1.19
CA ILE A 22 -8.98 -4.74 2.48
C ILE A 22 -8.73 -5.85 3.50
N ASP A 23 -8.34 -5.49 4.73
CA ASP A 23 -8.18 -6.47 5.82
C ASP A 23 -9.47 -6.66 6.64
N SER A 24 -9.46 -7.63 7.56
CA SER A 24 -10.62 -7.91 8.43
C SER A 24 -10.97 -6.77 9.39
N ARG A 25 -10.08 -5.77 9.56
CA ARG A 25 -10.31 -4.58 10.37
C ARG A 25 -10.80 -3.40 9.54
N GLY A 26 -11.09 -3.60 8.25
CA GLY A 26 -11.54 -2.54 7.34
C GLY A 26 -10.42 -1.61 6.85
N ASN A 27 -9.15 -1.91 7.09
CA ASN A 27 -8.07 -1.08 6.54
C ASN A 27 -7.90 -1.38 5.05
N ILE A 28 -7.79 -0.32 4.24
CA ILE A 28 -7.50 -0.44 2.81
C ILE A 28 -6.01 -0.25 2.59
N PHE A 29 -5.40 -1.15 1.82
CA PHE A 29 -4.02 -1.07 1.37
C PHE A 29 -4.01 -0.84 -0.13
N ILE A 30 -3.21 0.11 -0.60
CA ILE A 30 -3.05 0.44 -2.01
C ILE A 30 -1.59 0.31 -2.39
N LYS A 31 -1.31 -0.58 -3.33
CA LYS A 31 0.01 -0.80 -3.93
C LYS A 31 0.05 -0.14 -5.30
N ARG A 32 1.00 0.78 -5.50
CA ARG A 32 1.20 1.54 -6.75
C ARG A 32 2.68 1.67 -7.08
N LYS A 33 3.01 1.71 -8.37
CA LYS A 33 4.36 1.97 -8.88
C LYS A 33 4.40 3.35 -9.53
N PHE A 34 5.31 4.21 -9.08
CA PHE A 34 5.55 5.48 -9.74
C PHE A 34 6.56 5.29 -10.87
N ARG A 35 6.49 6.12 -11.92
CA ARG A 35 7.33 5.98 -13.12
C ARG A 35 8.84 5.97 -12.83
N LYS A 36 9.27 6.63 -11.75
CA LYS A 36 10.67 6.77 -11.37
C LYS A 36 11.09 5.83 -10.23
N ASP A 37 10.15 5.07 -9.67
CA ASP A 37 10.42 4.24 -8.50
C ASP A 37 10.70 2.81 -8.92
N ILE A 38 11.81 2.28 -8.42
CA ILE A 38 12.20 0.88 -8.59
C ILE A 38 11.20 -0.02 -7.85
N PHE A 39 10.78 0.41 -6.65
CA PHE A 39 9.91 -0.35 -5.77
C PHE A 39 8.46 0.16 -5.80
N SER A 40 7.52 -0.76 -5.58
CA SER A 40 6.12 -0.37 -5.38
C SER A 40 5.94 0.23 -4.00
N ARG A 41 5.24 1.35 -3.91
CA ARG A 41 4.79 1.93 -2.63
C ARG A 41 3.50 1.25 -2.21
N ILE A 42 3.43 0.83 -0.95
CA ILE A 42 2.22 0.32 -0.32
C ILE A 42 1.78 1.34 0.73
N ASP A 43 0.63 1.97 0.50
CA ASP A 43 0.02 2.89 1.45
C ASP A 43 -1.13 2.19 2.19
N LYS A 44 -1.18 2.36 3.51
CA LYS A 44 -2.31 1.93 4.35
C LYS A 44 -3.20 3.14 4.67
N ILE A 45 -4.49 3.01 4.42
CA ILE A 45 -5.53 3.89 4.96
C ILE A 45 -6.23 3.13 6.08
N SER A 46 -6.20 3.67 7.30
CA SER A 46 -6.83 3.05 8.46
C SER A 46 -8.35 3.11 8.35
N CYS A 47 -9.05 2.13 8.92
CA CYS A 47 -10.51 2.14 9.04
C CYS A 47 -11.03 3.47 9.60
N ASN A 48 -10.43 3.96 10.70
CA ASN A 48 -10.77 5.26 11.28
C ASN A 48 -10.67 6.45 10.31
N ASN A 49 -9.65 6.47 9.45
CA ASN A 49 -9.53 7.54 8.44
C ASN A 49 -10.55 7.38 7.32
N LEU A 50 -10.95 6.14 7.00
CA LEU A 50 -12.02 5.86 6.05
C LEU A 50 -13.39 6.23 6.63
N ASP A 51 -13.64 5.99 7.92
CA ASP A 51 -14.87 6.40 8.60
C ASP A 51 -15.00 7.93 8.59
N ARG A 52 -13.94 8.65 8.99
CA ARG A 52 -13.89 10.12 8.90
C ARG A 52 -14.09 10.63 7.47
N LEU A 53 -13.60 9.89 6.47
CA LEU A 53 -13.82 10.22 5.07
C LEU A 53 -15.29 10.01 4.66
N GLN A 54 -15.95 8.95 5.14
CA GLN A 54 -17.37 8.78 4.88
C GLN A 54 -18.22 9.83 5.59
N GLU A 55 -17.90 10.18 6.84
CA GLU A 55 -18.53 11.30 7.57
C GLU A 55 -18.41 12.60 6.79
N PHE A 56 -17.21 12.91 6.28
CA PHE A 56 -17.01 14.06 5.41
C PHE A 56 -17.90 14.00 4.15
N MET A 57 -18.26 12.83 3.65
CA MET A 57 -19.12 12.67 2.47
C MET A 57 -20.63 12.68 2.79
N GLN A 58 -21.06 12.63 4.06
CA GLN A 58 -22.47 12.46 4.46
C GLN A 58 -23.42 13.61 4.11
N GLU A 59 -22.90 14.79 3.77
CA GLU A 59 -23.70 15.99 3.48
C GLU A 59 -24.62 15.88 2.23
N ARG A 60 -24.73 14.70 1.60
CA ARG A 60 -25.48 14.45 0.34
C ARG A 60 -25.13 15.45 -0.77
N GLU A 61 -23.94 16.01 -0.70
CA GLU A 61 -23.42 16.94 -1.69
C GLU A 61 -22.38 16.28 -2.58
N TRP A 62 -22.32 16.75 -3.83
CA TRP A 62 -21.30 16.35 -4.78
C TRP A 62 -19.94 16.95 -4.40
N LYS A 63 -19.05 16.13 -3.85
CA LYS A 63 -17.70 16.55 -3.45
C LYS A 63 -16.69 16.36 -4.57
N GLY A 64 -15.91 17.40 -4.85
CA GLY A 64 -14.86 17.33 -5.87
C GLY A 64 -13.69 16.45 -5.42
N LEU A 65 -13.01 15.82 -6.39
CA LEU A 65 -11.81 15.02 -6.09
C LEU A 65 -10.69 15.84 -5.44
N ALA A 66 -10.46 17.07 -5.93
CA ALA A 66 -9.54 18.07 -5.37
C ALA A 66 -8.18 17.52 -4.85
N SER A 67 -7.40 16.89 -5.73
CA SER A 67 -6.17 16.16 -5.37
C SER A 67 -4.95 16.58 -6.22
N ASN A 68 -4.89 17.82 -6.70
CA ASN A 68 -3.77 18.32 -7.50
C ASN A 68 -2.55 18.55 -6.60
N ALA A 69 -1.45 17.87 -6.89
CA ALA A 69 -0.23 17.92 -6.09
C ALA A 69 0.31 19.36 -5.92
N SER A 70 0.46 20.10 -7.01
CA SER A 70 1.01 21.47 -6.98
C SER A 70 0.14 22.41 -6.14
N LYS A 71 -1.19 22.25 -6.20
CA LYS A 71 -2.12 23.05 -5.40
C LYS A 71 -2.13 22.67 -3.94
N LEU A 72 -1.95 21.39 -3.62
CA LEU A 72 -1.79 20.93 -2.24
C LEU A 72 -0.49 21.47 -1.63
N TYR A 73 0.63 21.42 -2.37
CA TYR A 73 1.90 21.99 -1.91
C TYR A 73 1.82 23.50 -1.66
N THR A 74 1.10 24.23 -2.51
CA THR A 74 0.93 25.70 -2.38
C THR A 74 -0.24 26.11 -1.48
N GLY A 75 -0.99 25.15 -0.92
CA GLY A 75 -2.17 25.44 -0.09
C GLY A 75 -3.38 26.02 -0.84
N THR A 76 -3.35 26.09 -2.17
CA THR A 76 -4.40 26.70 -3.01
C THR A 76 -5.44 25.71 -3.53
N GLU A 77 -5.39 24.46 -3.06
CA GLU A 77 -6.35 23.45 -3.49
C GLU A 77 -7.77 23.73 -2.98
N LYS A 78 -8.75 23.45 -3.82
CA LYS A 78 -10.16 23.61 -3.49
C LYS A 78 -10.58 22.60 -2.43
N ASN A 79 -11.66 22.89 -1.72
CA ASN A 79 -12.26 21.93 -0.79
C ASN A 79 -12.78 20.71 -1.57
N GLY A 80 -12.51 19.52 -1.05
CA GLY A 80 -12.85 18.25 -1.68
C GLY A 80 -12.07 17.09 -1.06
N ILE A 81 -12.22 15.91 -1.64
CA ILE A 81 -11.78 14.64 -1.06
C ILE A 81 -10.26 14.60 -0.85
N GLY A 82 -9.47 15.01 -1.84
CA GLY A 82 -8.00 15.00 -1.76
C GLY A 82 -7.47 15.98 -0.70
N LYS A 83 -8.03 17.20 -0.64
CA LYS A 83 -7.70 18.17 0.42
C LYS A 83 -8.10 17.67 1.81
N PHE A 84 -9.26 17.02 1.93
CA PHE A 84 -9.67 16.39 3.18
C PHE A 84 -8.69 15.28 3.61
N MET A 85 -8.32 14.39 2.70
CA MET A 85 -7.31 13.36 2.95
C MET A 85 -5.96 13.96 3.38
N TYR A 86 -5.55 15.09 2.79
CA TYR A 86 -4.35 15.83 3.21
C TYR A 86 -4.45 16.35 4.65
N SER A 87 -5.64 16.78 5.09
CA SER A 87 -5.86 17.21 6.48
C SER A 87 -5.75 16.06 7.50
N LEU A 88 -6.07 14.83 7.08
CA LEU A 88 -5.90 13.63 7.92
C LEU A 88 -4.42 13.24 8.07
N ARG A 89 -3.65 13.44 7.00
CA ARG A 89 -2.21 13.18 6.96
C ARG A 89 -1.57 14.14 5.94
N PRO A 90 -0.80 15.16 6.39
CA PRO A 90 -0.20 16.20 5.55
C PRO A 90 0.90 15.74 4.58
N GLU A 91 0.61 14.72 3.78
CA GLU A 91 1.49 14.14 2.79
C GLU A 91 0.76 14.16 1.43
N VAL A 92 1.34 14.82 0.43
CA VAL A 92 0.75 14.88 -0.91
C VAL A 92 0.50 13.48 -1.51
N PRO A 93 1.41 12.49 -1.37
CA PRO A 93 1.13 11.13 -1.82
C PRO A 93 -0.09 10.51 -1.15
N TYR A 94 -0.34 10.81 0.13
CA TYR A 94 -1.51 10.32 0.86
C TYR A 94 -2.79 10.97 0.34
N ALA A 95 -2.80 12.29 0.15
CA ALA A 95 -3.91 13.01 -0.46
C ALA A 95 -4.27 12.48 -1.86
N GLN A 96 -3.25 12.09 -2.64
CA GLN A 96 -3.44 11.51 -3.97
C GLN A 96 -4.10 10.12 -3.97
N LEU A 97 -4.12 9.41 -2.83
CA LEU A 97 -4.87 8.15 -2.69
C LEU A 97 -6.37 8.34 -2.92
N SER A 98 -6.88 9.57 -2.79
CA SER A 98 -8.26 9.92 -3.14
C SER A 98 -8.67 9.45 -4.53
N SER A 99 -7.77 9.44 -5.53
CA SER A 99 -8.10 8.98 -6.89
C SER A 99 -8.37 7.47 -6.94
N GLN A 100 -7.59 6.69 -6.20
CA GLN A 100 -7.76 5.24 -6.10
C GLN A 100 -8.96 4.88 -5.22
N LEU A 101 -9.11 5.55 -4.08
CA LEU A 101 -10.27 5.37 -3.20
C LEU A 101 -11.57 5.69 -3.93
N SER A 102 -11.59 6.75 -4.75
CA SER A 102 -12.78 7.08 -5.54
C SER A 102 -13.16 5.96 -6.51
N ALA A 103 -12.18 5.30 -7.14
CA ALA A 103 -12.44 4.17 -8.02
C ALA A 103 -12.95 2.95 -7.23
N ILE A 104 -12.31 2.62 -6.10
CA ILE A 104 -12.74 1.51 -5.23
C ILE A 104 -14.17 1.75 -4.74
N PHE A 105 -14.48 2.93 -4.21
CA PHE A 105 -15.79 3.25 -3.67
C PHE A 105 -16.86 3.39 -4.74
N TYR A 106 -16.51 3.85 -5.94
CA TYR A 106 -17.44 3.84 -7.07
C TYR A 106 -17.83 2.41 -7.47
N HIS A 107 -16.84 1.53 -7.70
CA HIS A 107 -17.12 0.16 -8.13
C HIS A 107 -17.71 -0.74 -7.04
N SER A 108 -17.54 -0.37 -5.77
CA SER A 108 -18.23 -1.01 -4.65
C SER A 108 -19.58 -0.38 -4.32
N GLU A 109 -20.08 0.55 -5.13
CA GLU A 109 -21.39 1.20 -4.93
C GLU A 109 -21.50 1.93 -3.57
N VAL A 110 -20.38 2.37 -3.03
CA VAL A 110 -20.31 3.26 -1.85
C VAL A 110 -20.48 4.70 -2.29
N TRP A 111 -19.85 5.09 -3.41
CA TRP A 111 -19.97 6.42 -3.99
C TRP A 111 -20.57 6.35 -5.40
N GLU A 112 -21.32 7.38 -5.78
CA GLU A 112 -21.70 7.64 -7.16
C GLU A 112 -20.71 8.64 -7.78
N TRP A 113 -20.44 8.49 -9.07
CA TRP A 113 -19.54 9.35 -9.84
C TRP A 113 -20.31 10.13 -10.91
N ASN A 114 -20.04 11.43 -11.02
CA ASN A 114 -20.67 12.28 -12.05
C ASN A 114 -20.25 11.97 -13.51
N ARG A 115 -19.48 10.90 -13.75
CA ARG A 115 -18.99 10.41 -15.06
C ARG A 115 -18.16 11.40 -15.87
N LYS A 116 -17.74 12.52 -15.28
CA LYS A 116 -16.90 13.53 -15.95
C LYS A 116 -15.43 13.19 -15.78
N LYS A 117 -14.68 13.10 -16.88
CA LYS A 117 -13.21 12.88 -16.85
C LYS A 117 -12.43 14.07 -16.29
N ARG A 118 -12.95 15.30 -16.41
CA ARG A 118 -12.41 16.54 -15.82
C ARG A 118 -13.46 17.15 -14.89
N GLY A 119 -13.04 17.57 -13.70
CA GLY A 119 -13.99 18.04 -12.68
C GLY A 119 -14.82 16.89 -12.08
N MET A 120 -14.15 15.76 -11.82
CA MET A 120 -14.75 14.60 -11.14
C MET A 120 -15.35 15.02 -9.80
N LYS A 121 -16.59 14.60 -9.57
CA LYS A 121 -17.28 14.74 -8.29
C LYS A 121 -17.92 13.42 -7.89
N PHE A 122 -18.02 13.22 -6.59
CA PHE A 122 -18.56 12.01 -6.00
C PHE A 122 -19.64 12.33 -4.97
N LEU A 123 -20.60 11.43 -4.83
CA LEU A 123 -21.70 11.52 -3.88
C LEU A 123 -21.75 10.23 -3.06
N LEU A 124 -21.98 10.33 -1.75
CA LEU A 124 -22.16 9.16 -0.89
C LEU A 124 -23.50 8.48 -1.17
N LEU A 125 -23.47 7.16 -1.40
CA LEU A 125 -24.66 6.32 -1.45
C LEU A 125 -24.95 5.73 -0.06
N SER A 126 -26.19 5.31 0.16
CA SER A 126 -26.59 4.68 1.42
C SER A 126 -25.95 3.31 1.62
N GLY A 127 -25.77 2.91 2.89
CA GLY A 127 -25.29 1.59 3.29
C GLY A 127 -23.90 1.61 3.94
N SER A 128 -23.50 0.45 4.47
CA SER A 128 -22.19 0.26 5.11
C SER A 128 -21.09 0.24 4.06
N TRP A 129 -20.20 1.24 4.09
CA TRP A 129 -19.07 1.30 3.17
C TRP A 129 -18.15 0.08 3.31
N GLN A 130 -17.99 -0.43 4.55
CA GLN A 130 -17.11 -1.56 4.86
C GLN A 130 -17.63 -2.84 4.22
N GLU A 131 -18.93 -3.12 4.38
CA GLU A 131 -19.56 -4.33 3.84
C GLU A 131 -19.51 -4.33 2.31
N LYS A 132 -19.93 -3.22 1.69
CA LYS A 132 -19.92 -3.04 0.24
C LYS A 132 -18.52 -3.17 -0.35
N THR A 133 -17.53 -2.52 0.25
CA THR A 133 -16.14 -2.58 -0.21
C THR A 133 -15.54 -3.98 -0.04
N ALA A 134 -15.82 -4.65 1.09
CA ALA A 134 -15.36 -6.01 1.34
C ALA A 134 -16.01 -7.03 0.39
N GLN A 135 -17.31 -6.87 0.10
CA GLN A 135 -18.00 -7.71 -0.87
C GLN A 135 -17.42 -7.52 -2.28
N TYR A 136 -17.23 -6.26 -2.70
CA TYR A 136 -16.58 -5.96 -3.99
C TYR A 136 -15.18 -6.58 -4.09
N TYR A 137 -14.37 -6.47 -3.04
CA TYR A 137 -13.05 -7.11 -2.98
C TYR A 137 -13.12 -8.63 -3.10
N ARG A 138 -14.05 -9.31 -2.41
CA ARG A 138 -14.21 -10.77 -2.54
C ARG A 138 -14.59 -11.17 -3.96
N ASN A 139 -15.49 -10.41 -4.59
CA ASN A 139 -15.94 -10.66 -5.95
C ASN A 139 -14.81 -10.47 -6.96
N SER A 140 -13.98 -9.42 -6.80
CA SER A 140 -12.87 -9.15 -7.71
C SER A 140 -11.80 -10.25 -7.67
N LEU A 141 -11.54 -10.84 -6.51
CA LEU A 141 -10.64 -11.99 -6.38
C LEU A 141 -11.16 -13.26 -7.07
N ILE A 142 -12.48 -13.46 -7.12
CA ILE A 142 -13.08 -14.62 -7.80
C ILE A 142 -12.99 -14.45 -9.32
N SER A 143 -13.24 -13.23 -9.82
CA SER A 143 -13.13 -12.93 -11.24
C SER A 143 -11.70 -13.10 -11.77
N GLU A 144 -10.68 -12.70 -11.00
CA GLU A 144 -9.28 -12.90 -11.36
C GLU A 144 -8.88 -14.39 -11.43
N ARG A 145 -9.53 -15.28 -10.66
CA ARG A 145 -9.28 -16.73 -10.70
C ARG A 145 -9.97 -17.46 -11.86
N LYS A 146 -10.94 -16.83 -12.53
CA LYS A 146 -11.75 -17.45 -13.59
C LYS A 146 -11.24 -17.13 -15.00
N LEU A 147 -10.16 -16.38 -15.17
CA LEU A 147 -9.55 -16.25 -16.49
C LEU A 147 -8.90 -17.60 -16.88
N PRO A 148 -9.26 -18.22 -18.03
CA PRO A 148 -8.41 -19.24 -18.62
C PRO A 148 -7.04 -18.60 -18.93
N GLU A 149 -5.96 -19.31 -18.63
CA GLU A 149 -4.60 -18.94 -19.03
C GLU A 149 -4.62 -18.57 -20.53
N PRO A 150 -4.28 -17.32 -20.92
CA PRO A 150 -4.11 -17.01 -22.32
C PRO A 150 -2.84 -17.72 -22.79
N GLU A 151 -3.03 -18.82 -23.52
CA GLU A 151 -1.99 -19.39 -24.36
C GLU A 151 -1.52 -18.29 -25.33
N ASN A 152 -0.29 -17.83 -25.13
CA ASN A 152 0.43 -16.88 -25.98
C ASN A 152 -0.06 -15.41 -25.94
N GLN A 153 0.38 -14.68 -24.91
CA GLN A 153 0.75 -13.28 -25.10
C GLN A 153 2.03 -12.94 -24.34
N ASP A 154 3.11 -12.86 -25.09
CA ASP A 154 4.46 -12.64 -24.63
C ASP A 154 4.63 -11.34 -23.82
N CYS A 155 5.33 -11.53 -22.68
CA CYS A 155 6.34 -10.64 -22.12
C CYS A 155 5.90 -9.29 -21.50
N PHE A 156 5.12 -9.34 -20.43
CA PHE A 156 5.26 -8.33 -19.35
C PHE A 156 4.88 -8.85 -17.95
N ILE A 157 3.98 -9.84 -17.87
CA ILE A 157 3.47 -10.37 -16.60
C ILE A 157 4.46 -11.36 -15.95
N SER A 158 5.18 -12.16 -16.75
CA SER A 158 6.20 -13.12 -16.31
C SER A 158 7.23 -12.51 -15.36
N ASP A 159 7.74 -11.33 -15.71
CA ASP A 159 8.92 -10.79 -15.03
C ASP A 159 8.54 -10.14 -13.70
N PHE A 160 7.29 -9.71 -13.53
CA PHE A 160 6.85 -9.14 -12.26
C PHE A 160 6.60 -10.20 -11.19
N PHE A 161 6.04 -11.35 -11.57
CA PHE A 161 5.82 -12.47 -10.63
C PHE A 161 7.12 -13.20 -10.28
N LYS A 162 8.03 -13.39 -11.24
CA LYS A 162 9.36 -13.98 -10.98
C LYS A 162 10.18 -13.14 -10.01
N ASN A 163 10.16 -11.80 -10.16
CA ASN A 163 10.88 -10.90 -9.26
C ASN A 163 10.30 -10.87 -7.83
N SER A 164 8.99 -10.98 -7.66
CA SER A 164 8.38 -11.00 -6.31
C SER A 164 8.73 -12.27 -5.54
N LEU A 165 8.81 -13.42 -6.21
CA LEU A 165 9.15 -14.70 -5.58
C LEU A 165 10.65 -14.80 -5.24
N GLN A 166 11.51 -14.26 -6.11
CA GLN A 166 12.95 -14.11 -5.79
C GLN A 166 13.18 -13.18 -4.60
N GLN A 167 12.42 -12.08 -4.49
CA GLN A 167 12.54 -11.15 -3.35
C GLN A 167 12.14 -11.77 -2.00
N GLU A 168 11.10 -12.61 -1.96
CA GLU A 168 10.74 -13.31 -0.72
C GLU A 168 11.80 -14.35 -0.30
N ASN A 169 12.44 -15.02 -1.26
CA ASN A 169 13.50 -15.98 -0.97
C ASN A 169 14.79 -15.31 -0.49
N GLU A 170 15.17 -14.17 -1.07
CA GLU A 170 16.34 -13.39 -0.62
C GLU A 170 16.11 -12.77 0.78
N LEU A 171 14.88 -12.31 1.08
CA LEU A 171 14.55 -11.77 2.40
C LEU A 171 14.60 -12.87 3.49
N LYS A 172 14.15 -14.08 3.17
CA LYS A 172 14.27 -15.25 4.07
C LYS A 172 15.73 -15.64 4.30
N LYS A 173 16.55 -15.70 3.25
CA LYS A 173 18.00 -15.96 3.38
C LYS A 173 18.70 -14.91 4.24
N LEU A 174 18.37 -13.63 4.08
CA LEU A 174 18.93 -12.55 4.91
C LEU A 174 18.49 -12.63 6.39
N GLN A 175 17.27 -13.09 6.66
CA GLN A 175 16.81 -13.33 8.03
C GLN A 175 17.48 -14.55 8.67
N GLU A 176 17.73 -15.62 7.91
CA GLU A 176 18.51 -16.77 8.38
C GLU A 176 19.98 -16.40 8.64
N LEU A 177 20.62 -15.65 7.74
CA LEU A 177 21.99 -15.15 7.93
C LEU A 177 22.13 -14.28 9.17
N LYS A 178 21.15 -13.42 9.46
CA LYS A 178 21.14 -12.61 10.70
C LYS A 178 20.99 -13.48 11.96
N ARG A 179 20.13 -14.50 11.94
CA ARG A 179 19.97 -15.44 13.06
C ARG A 179 21.23 -16.28 13.32
N LEU A 180 22.03 -16.53 12.30
CA LEU A 180 23.31 -17.24 12.41
C LEU A 180 24.48 -16.34 12.87
N GLN A 181 24.36 -15.01 12.76
CA GLN A 181 25.38 -14.07 13.26
C GLN A 181 25.20 -13.67 14.73
N GLU A 182 23.99 -13.73 15.28
CA GLU A 182 23.72 -13.41 16.70
C GLU A 182 24.46 -14.31 17.73
N PRO A 183 24.73 -15.60 17.48
CA PRO A 183 25.54 -16.43 18.39
C PRO A 183 27.05 -16.10 18.33
N LEU A 184 27.56 -15.60 17.20
CA LEU A 184 29.00 -15.37 17.00
C LEU A 184 29.50 -14.08 17.68
N GLN A 185 28.65 -13.06 17.83
CA GLN A 185 29.04 -11.84 18.56
C GLN A 185 29.06 -12.01 20.09
N LYS A 186 28.36 -13.01 20.64
CA LYS A 186 28.42 -13.33 22.08
C LYS A 186 29.64 -14.16 22.48
N THR A 187 30.32 -14.81 21.53
CA THR A 187 31.45 -15.71 21.82
C THR A 187 32.81 -14.99 21.85
N ILE A 188 32.87 -13.69 21.50
CA ILE A 188 34.13 -12.92 21.45
C ILE A 188 34.32 -11.99 22.68
N GLN A 189 33.37 -11.95 23.63
CA GLN A 189 33.44 -11.06 24.81
C GLN A 189 33.73 -11.76 26.15
N GLU A 190 34.11 -13.05 26.17
CA GLU A 190 34.55 -13.72 27.40
C GLU A 190 35.91 -14.42 27.19
N GLU A 191 36.99 -13.65 27.31
CA GLU A 191 38.29 -14.19 27.68
C GLU A 191 38.83 -13.38 28.87
N PRO A 192 38.95 -13.96 30.08
CA PRO A 192 39.38 -13.22 31.25
C PRO A 192 40.91 -13.13 31.29
N ALA A 193 41.42 -11.91 31.36
CA ALA A 193 42.80 -11.64 31.73
C ALA A 193 43.07 -12.17 33.16
N GLN A 194 43.94 -13.18 33.30
CA GLN A 194 44.50 -13.59 34.58
C GLN A 194 46.04 -13.45 34.60
N LYS A 195 46.51 -13.01 35.77
CA LYS A 195 47.82 -12.45 36.12
C LYS A 195 48.95 -13.49 36.26
N ILE A 196 50.17 -13.05 35.87
CA ILE A 196 51.46 -13.00 36.60
C ILE A 196 51.87 -14.18 37.52
N VAL A 197 53.10 -14.71 37.38
CA VAL A 197 54.22 -14.66 38.37
C VAL A 197 55.48 -15.41 37.87
N GLN A 198 56.64 -14.85 38.24
CA GLN A 198 58.04 -15.17 37.95
C GLN A 198 58.53 -16.59 38.30
N THR A 199 59.64 -17.03 37.67
CA THR A 199 60.82 -17.52 38.43
C THR A 199 62.13 -17.41 37.63
N LYS A 200 63.19 -16.94 38.28
CA LYS A 200 64.60 -16.99 37.86
C LYS A 200 65.14 -18.43 37.99
N LEU A 201 66.13 -18.83 37.18
CA LEU A 201 67.51 -19.18 37.60
C LEU A 201 68.34 -19.88 36.48
N SER A 202 69.47 -19.23 36.15
CA SER A 202 70.84 -19.71 35.84
C SER A 202 71.17 -21.03 35.08
N GLY A 203 72.18 -20.91 34.20
CA GLY A 203 73.15 -21.95 33.77
C GLY A 203 73.20 -22.08 32.24
N SER A 204 74.31 -21.86 31.51
CA SER A 204 75.75 -21.91 31.81
C SER A 204 76.53 -20.96 30.90
#